data_AF-A0A2T6BRZ7-F1
#
_entry.id   AF-A0A2T6BRZ7-F1
#
_cell.length_a   1.000
_cell.length_b   1.000
_cell.length_c   1.000
_cell.angle_alpha   90.00
_cell.angle_beta   90.00
_cell.angle_gamma   90.00
#
_symmetry.space_group_name_H-M   'P 1'
#
loop_
_entity.id
_entity.type
_entity.pdbx_description
1 polymer ?
#
loop_
_entity_poly.entity_id
_entity_poly.type
_entity_poly.pdbx_seq_one_letter_code
_entity_poly.pdbx_strand_id
1 'polypeptide(L)' 'MKKLITVLIVICVMNFTACTNSDDSVEADVKCGFDAENRQLYKGPQDGCYYINNNGNKTYVDRDECNC' A
#
# COMPACT_ATOMS: atom_id res chain seq x y z
N MET A 1 8.98 -16.01 -48.05
CA MET A 1 7.74 -15.51 -47.42
C MET A 1 7.45 -16.10 -46.03
N LYS A 2 8.27 -17.01 -45.47
CA LYS A 2 8.05 -17.58 -44.13
C LYS A 2 8.72 -16.78 -43.00
N LYS A 3 9.80 -16.06 -43.33
CA LYS A 3 10.58 -15.22 -42.40
C LYS A 3 9.80 -13.98 -41.91
N LEU A 4 8.86 -13.47 -42.72
CA LEU A 4 7.98 -12.36 -42.32
C LEU A 4 6.95 -12.80 -41.27
N ILE A 5 6.44 -14.03 -41.38
CA ILE A 5 5.48 -14.62 -40.44
C ILE A 5 6.16 -14.88 -39.08
N THR A 6 7.41 -15.33 -39.08
CA THR A 6 8.18 -15.54 -37.84
C THR A 6 8.45 -14.24 -37.09
N VAL A 7 8.67 -13.12 -37.79
CA VAL A 7 8.89 -11.80 -37.17
C VAL A 7 7.63 -11.22 -36.54
N LEU A 8 6.46 -11.42 -37.16
CA LEU A 8 5.16 -11.00 -36.62
C LEU A 8 4.78 -11.73 -35.32
N ILE A 9 5.15 -13.01 -35.17
CA ILE A 9 4.87 -13.80 -33.96
C ILE A 9 5.76 -13.34 -32.79
N VAL A 10 7.02 -12.98 -33.04
CA VAL A 10 7.97 -12.54 -32.00
C VAL A 10 7.60 -11.16 -31.42
N ILE A 11 7.02 -10.26 -32.22
CA ILE A 11 6.58 -8.92 -31.78
C ILE A 11 5.36 -8.99 -30.83
N CYS A 12 4.50 -10.01 -30.97
CA CYS A 12 3.37 -10.23 -30.06
C CYS A 12 3.81 -10.67 -28.65
N VAL A 13 4.92 -11.41 -28.53
CA VAL A 13 5.36 -11.99 -27.24
C VAL A 13 6.07 -10.96 -26.35
N MET A 14 6.61 -9.89 -26.93
CA MET A 14 7.31 -8.83 -26.17
C MET A 14 6.39 -7.83 -25.46
N ASN A 15 5.07 -7.87 -25.70
CA ASN A 15 4.10 -6.91 -25.13
C ASN A 15 3.27 -7.46 -23.96
N PHE A 16 3.55 -8.69 -23.48
CA PHE A 16 2.73 -9.33 -22.44
C PHE A 16 3.39 -9.54 -21.08
N THR A 17 4.55 -8.95 -20.83
CA THR A 17 5.10 -8.86 -19.47
C THR A 17 4.87 -7.48 -18.89
N ALA A 18 3.59 -7.16 -18.66
CA ALA A 18 3.23 -6.18 -17.65
C ALA A 18 3.48 -6.84 -16.28
N CYS A 19 4.50 -6.37 -15.56
CA CYS A 19 4.68 -6.75 -14.17
C CYS A 19 3.54 -6.13 -13.37
N THR A 20 2.55 -6.95 -12.99
CA THR A 20 1.66 -6.65 -11.87
C THR A 20 2.46 -6.91 -10.60
N ASN A 21 3.15 -5.88 -10.12
CA ASN A 21 3.67 -5.87 -8.75
C ASN A 21 2.46 -5.73 -7.83
N SER A 22 1.81 -6.86 -7.57
CA SER A 22 0.93 -6.98 -6.42
C SER A 22 1.85 -7.03 -5.22
N ASP A 23 2.30 -5.85 -4.77
CA ASP A 23 2.84 -5.70 -3.43
C ASP A 23 1.67 -5.96 -2.48
N ASP A 24 1.40 -7.23 -2.23
CA ASP A 24 0.61 -7.71 -1.09
C ASP A 24 1.50 -7.59 0.16
N SER A 25 2.02 -6.38 0.37
CA SER A 25 2.53 -6.00 1.67
C SER A 25 1.30 -5.88 2.55
N VAL A 26 1.05 -6.92 3.33
CA VAL A 26 0.35 -6.76 4.61
C VAL A 26 1.23 -5.79 5.40
N GLU A 27 1.04 -4.49 5.15
CA GLU A 27 1.67 -3.40 5.85
C GLU A 27 1.23 -3.58 7.29
N ALA A 28 2.07 -4.25 8.09
CA ALA A 28 1.85 -4.34 9.51
C ALA A 28 1.79 -2.90 10.01
N ASP A 29 0.62 -2.49 10.49
CA ASP A 29 0.38 -1.13 10.95
C ASP A 29 1.54 -0.70 11.88
N VAL A 30 2.29 0.32 11.49
CA VAL A 30 3.51 0.74 12.21
C VAL A 30 3.10 1.49 13.47
N LYS A 31 3.25 0.85 14.63
CA LYS A 31 3.03 1.50 15.93
C LYS A 31 4.00 2.65 16.11
N CYS A 32 3.50 3.81 16.54
CA CYS A 32 4.36 4.97 16.76
C CYS A 32 4.24 5.58 18.17
N GLY A 33 3.07 5.51 18.80
CA GLY A 33 2.88 6.08 20.14
C GLY A 33 1.46 5.93 20.68
N PHE A 34 1.08 6.83 21.58
CA PHE A 34 -0.24 6.87 22.20
C PHE A 34 -0.78 8.30 22.19
N ASP A 35 -2.10 8.43 22.02
CA ASP A 35 -2.78 9.72 22.14
C ASP A 35 -3.04 10.09 23.63
N ALA A 36 -3.67 11.25 23.84
CA ALA A 36 -4.02 11.74 25.17
C ALA A 36 -4.99 10.82 25.94
N GLU A 37 -5.72 9.96 25.23
CA GLU A 37 -6.65 8.97 25.79
C GLU A 37 -5.99 7.60 25.98
N ASN A 38 -4.66 7.49 25.81
CA ASN A 38 -3.87 6.25 25.87
C ASN A 38 -4.29 5.19 24.83
N ARG A 39 -4.80 5.60 23.66
CA ARG A 39 -5.07 4.69 22.54
C ARG A 39 -3.80 4.52 21.72
N GLN A 40 -3.49 3.28 21.34
CA GLN A 40 -2.34 2.97 20.48
C GLN A 40 -2.53 3.64 19.11
N LEU A 41 -1.56 4.48 18.74
CA LEU A 41 -1.47 5.11 17.44
C LEU A 41 -0.58 4.33 16.48
N TYR A 42 -0.96 4.39 15.21
CA TYR A 42 -0.28 3.79 14.08
C TYR A 42 -0.03 4.84 13.00
N LYS A 43 1.09 4.71 12.30
CA LYS A 43 1.45 5.60 11.19
C LYS A 43 0.58 5.28 9.97
N GLY A 44 -0.08 6.31 9.46
CA GLY A 44 -0.91 6.26 8.27
C GLY A 44 -0.27 6.95 7.06
N PRO A 45 -0.97 6.95 5.92
CA PRO A 45 -0.55 7.63 4.71
C PRO A 45 -0.37 9.14 4.92
N GLN A 46 0.47 9.75 4.08
CA GLN A 46 0.69 11.21 4.07
C GLN A 46 1.11 11.78 5.44
N ASP A 47 1.75 10.94 6.26
CA ASP A 47 2.25 11.28 7.59
C ASP A 47 1.11 11.73 8.54
N GLY A 48 -0.09 11.16 8.31
CA GLY A 48 -1.19 11.15 9.26
C GLY A 48 -1.13 9.95 10.19
N CYS A 49 -1.95 9.94 11.24
CA CYS A 49 -1.90 8.94 12.30
C CYS A 49 -3.32 8.51 12.66
N TYR A 50 -3.49 7.26 13.09
CA TYR A 50 -4.79 6.71 13.43
C TYR A 50 -4.70 5.70 14.57
N TYR A 51 -5.83 5.44 15.22
CA TYR A 51 -6.00 4.30 16.12
C TYR A 51 -7.06 3.34 15.57
N ILE A 52 -7.09 2.11 16.10
CA ILE A 52 -8.16 1.15 15.83
C ILE A 52 -9.24 1.30 16.90
N ASN A 53 -10.45 1.66 16.51
CA ASN A 53 -11.57 1.80 17.44
C ASN A 53 -12.16 0.44 17.84
N ASN A 54 -13.13 0.45 18.77
CA ASN A 54 -13.76 -0.77 19.30
C ASN A 54 -14.48 -1.61 18.23
N ASN A 55 -14.81 -1.02 17.08
CA ASN A 55 -15.43 -1.71 15.94
C ASN A 55 -14.38 -2.32 14.99
N GLY A 56 -13.09 -2.16 15.26
CA GLY A 56 -12.01 -2.63 14.39
C GLY A 56 -11.66 -1.70 13.24
N ASN A 57 -12.20 -0.47 13.21
CA ASN A 57 -11.98 0.47 12.11
C ASN A 57 -10.88 1.49 12.44
N LYS A 58 -10.13 1.92 11.40
CA LYS A 58 -9.15 3.00 11.50
C LYS A 58 -9.85 4.34 11.73
N THR A 59 -9.48 5.06 12.78
CA THR A 59 -9.97 6.40 13.10
C THR A 59 -8.77 7.34 13.14
N TYR A 60 -8.72 8.29 12.21
CA TYR A 60 -7.62 9.24 12.11
C TYR A 60 -7.73 10.31 13.19
N VAL A 61 -6.58 10.69 13.72
CA VAL A 61 -6.44 11.79 14.68
C VAL A 61 -5.88 13.02 13.97
N ASP A 62 -6.07 14.19 14.56
CA ASP A 62 -5.43 15.41 14.06
C ASP A 62 -3.91 15.28 14.13
N ARG A 63 -3.20 15.95 13.21
CA ARG A 63 -1.74 15.85 13.15
C ARG A 63 -1.07 16.33 14.44
N ASP A 64 -1.67 17.30 15.12
CA ASP A 64 -1.17 17.80 16.41
C ASP A 64 -1.35 16.78 17.55
N GLU A 65 -2.27 15.82 17.39
CA GLU A 65 -2.48 14.69 18.29
C GLU A 65 -1.69 13.44 17.87
N CYS A 66 -1.02 13.52 16.72
CA CYS A 66 -0.12 12.47 16.29
C CYS A 66 1.16 12.50 17.12
N ASN A 67 1.24 11.61 18.10
CA ASN A 67 2.45 11.35 18.87
C ASN A 67 3.27 10.22 18.22
N CYS A 68 3.59 10.39 16.94
CA CYS A 68 4.64 9.69 16.22
C CYS A 68 5.85 10.65 16.06
#